data_AF-A0A353T195-F1
#
_entry.id   AF-A0A353T195-F1
#
_cell.length_a   1.000
_cell.length_b   1.000
_cell.length_c   1.000
_cell.angle_alpha   90.00
_cell.angle_beta   90.00
_cell.angle_gamma   90.00
#
_symmetry.space_group_name_H-M   'P 1'
#
loop_
_entity.id
_entity.type
_entity.pdbx_description
1 polymer ?
#
loop_
_entity_poly.entity_id
_entity_poly.type
_entity_poly.pdbx_seq_one_letter_code
_entity_poly.pdbx_strand_id
1 'polypeptide(L)' 'TIPNDPQSPFVTSGIRLGTPAVTTRGMKEEDMKQIAAAIRLTIGDFDQNRDKVQSIVEGLCDGHPIYSEGIK' A
#
# COMPACT_ATOMS: atom_id res chain seq x y z
N THR A 1 11.89 -10.99 10.46
CA THR A 1 11.78 -12.45 10.42
C THR A 1 10.43 -12.85 10.94
N ILE A 2 9.72 -13.73 10.24
CA ILE A 2 8.45 -14.27 10.72
C ILE A 2 8.78 -15.41 11.69
N PRO A 3 8.34 -15.35 12.96
CA PRO A 3 8.63 -16.41 13.92
C PRO A 3 8.06 -17.76 13.45
N ASN A 4 8.86 -18.83 13.57
CA ASN A 4 8.46 -20.21 13.25
C ASN A 4 7.95 -20.45 11.82
N ASP A 5 8.38 -19.63 10.85
CA ASP A 5 8.07 -19.87 9.45
C ASP A 5 8.79 -21.15 8.95
N PRO A 6 8.05 -22.16 8.46
CA PRO A 6 8.64 -23.40 7.96
C PRO A 6 9.41 -23.19 6.64
N GLN A 7 9.21 -22.07 5.96
CA GLN A 7 9.91 -21.75 4.72
C GLN A 7 11.35 -21.30 4.98
N SER A 8 12.20 -21.52 3.98
CA SER A 8 13.58 -21.03 3.98
C SER A 8 13.61 -19.49 4.10
N PRO A 9 14.61 -18.89 4.77
CA PRO A 9 14.78 -17.43 4.79
C PRO A 9 14.86 -16.76 3.41
N PHE A 10 15.21 -17.53 2.38
CA PHE A 10 15.27 -17.07 0.99
C PHE A 10 13.90 -17.12 0.27
N VAL A 11 12.90 -17.77 0.87
CA VAL A 11 11.52 -17.83 0.37
C VAL A 11 10.67 -16.94 1.28
N THR A 12 10.33 -15.74 0.78
CA THR A 12 9.57 -14.77 1.56
C THR A 12 8.10 -15.17 1.63
N SER A 13 7.58 -15.37 2.84
CA SER A 13 6.18 -15.72 3.10
C SER A 13 5.33 -14.57 3.64
N GLY A 14 5.91 -13.37 3.81
CA GLY A 14 5.21 -12.23 4.39
C GLY A 14 5.77 -10.88 3.97
N ILE A 15 5.03 -9.84 4.36
CA ILE A 15 5.28 -8.44 4.00
C ILE A 15 5.53 -7.60 5.25
N ARG A 16 6.39 -6.59 5.14
CA ARG A 16 6.60 -5.58 6.18
C ARG A 16 6.03 -4.26 5.69
N LEU A 17 5.09 -3.71 6.47
CA LEU A 17 4.45 -2.44 6.16
C LEU A 17 4.96 -1.35 7.12
N GLY A 18 5.04 -0.12 6.62
CA GLY A 18 5.46 1.04 7.40
C GLY A 18 4.72 2.29 6.93
N THR A 19 4.36 3.15 7.88
CA THR A 19 3.66 4.41 7.65
C THR A 19 4.54 5.63 7.34
N PRO A 20 5.87 5.70 7.63
CA PRO A 20 6.62 6.95 7.50
C PRO A 20 6.52 7.66 6.14
N ALA A 21 6.52 6.90 5.03
CA ALA A 21 6.46 7.49 3.69
C ALA A 21 5.11 8.16 3.40
N VAL A 22 4.01 7.53 3.81
CA VAL A 22 2.65 8.04 3.58
C VAL A 22 2.29 9.16 4.54
N THR A 23 2.71 9.07 5.81
CA THR A 23 2.47 10.13 6.80
C THR A 23 3.26 11.40 6.49
N THR A 24 4.49 11.27 5.94
CA THR A 24 5.27 12.44 5.48
C THR A 24 4.61 13.15 4.28
N ARG A 25 3.81 12.41 3.48
CA ARG A 25 2.98 12.96 2.39
C ARG A 25 1.64 13.54 2.88
N GLY A 26 1.38 13.55 4.18
CA GLY A 26 0.18 14.12 4.78
C GLY A 26 -1.04 13.19 4.84
N MET A 27 -0.87 11.89 4.53
CA MET A 27 -1.95 10.90 4.69
C MET A 27 -2.27 10.68 6.18
N LYS A 28 -3.55 10.48 6.48
CA LYS A 28 -4.12 10.34 7.82
C LYS A 28 -4.83 8.99 7.99
N GLU A 29 -5.50 8.82 9.12
CA GLU A 29 -6.16 7.58 9.54
C GLU A 29 -7.20 7.07 8.53
N GLU A 30 -7.97 7.97 7.89
CA GLU A 30 -8.95 7.57 6.86
C GLU A 30 -8.27 7.06 5.59
N ASP A 31 -7.16 7.68 5.17
CA ASP A 31 -6.36 7.22 4.03
C ASP A 31 -5.77 5.83 4.31
N MET A 32 -5.34 5.59 5.56
CA MET A 32 -4.85 4.28 5.99
C MET A 32 -5.91 3.18 5.89
N LYS A 33 -7.20 3.49 6.10
CA LYS A 33 -8.28 2.52 5.88
C LYS A 33 -8.42 2.16 4.40
N GLN A 34 -8.27 3.14 3.51
CA GLN A 34 -8.29 2.88 2.06
C GLN A 34 -7.09 2.04 1.61
N ILE A 35 -5.90 2.33 2.13
CA ILE A 35 -4.69 1.52 1.90
C ILE A 35 -4.92 0.08 2.39
N ALA A 36 -5.49 -0.11 3.58
CA ALA A 36 -5.81 -1.44 4.10
C ALA A 36 -6.84 -2.18 3.24
N ALA A 37 -7.86 -1.48 2.73
CA ALA A 37 -8.83 -2.06 1.81
C ALA A 37 -8.20 -2.49 0.49
N ALA A 38 -7.30 -1.68 -0.08
CA ALA A 38 -6.55 -2.03 -1.28
C ALA A 38 -5.68 -3.27 -1.06
N ILE A 39 -4.93 -3.33 0.05
CA ILE A 39 -4.13 -4.51 0.43
C ILE A 39 -5.00 -5.76 0.54
N ARG A 40 -6.18 -5.66 1.18
CA ARG A 40 -7.10 -6.79 1.33
C ARG A 40 -7.61 -7.31 -0.01
N LEU A 41 -7.96 -6.43 -0.95
CA LEU A 41 -8.42 -6.81 -2.28
C LEU A 41 -7.30 -7.52 -3.06
N THR A 42 -6.08 -6.98 -3.02
CA THR A 42 -4.90 -7.57 -3.67
C THR A 42 -4.59 -8.97 -3.14
N ILE A 43 -4.63 -9.18 -1.82
CA ILE A 43 -4.35 -10.49 -1.22
C ILE A 43 -5.47 -11.50 -1.52
N GLY A 44 -6.72 -11.05 -1.59
CA GLY A 44 -7.88 -11.92 -1.79
C GLY A 44 -8.00 -12.47 -3.22
N ASP A 45 -7.95 -11.59 -4.21
CA ASP A 45 -7.95 -11.95 -5.64
C ASP A 45 -7.49 -10.74 -6.44
N PHE A 46 -6.21 -10.72 -6.83
CA PHE A 46 -5.67 -9.56 -7.52
C PHE A 46 -6.23 -9.39 -8.93
N ASP A 47 -6.41 -10.47 -9.68
CA ASP A 47 -6.78 -10.38 -11.10
C ASP A 47 -8.22 -9.86 -11.27
N GLN A 48 -9.14 -10.23 -10.38
CA GLN A 48 -10.50 -9.68 -10.41
C GLN A 48 -10.60 -8.26 -9.85
N ASN A 49 -9.67 -7.86 -8.97
CA ASN A 49 -9.75 -6.57 -8.29
C ASN A 49 -8.74 -5.53 -8.80
N ARG A 50 -7.94 -5.85 -9.82
CA ARG A 50 -6.83 -5.01 -10.31
C ARG A 50 -7.25 -3.57 -10.55
N ASP A 51 -8.30 -3.36 -11.35
CA ASP A 51 -8.75 -2.03 -11.74
C ASP A 51 -9.21 -1.23 -10.52
N LYS A 52 -9.95 -1.87 -9.60
CA LYS A 52 -10.43 -1.26 -8.37
C LYS A 52 -9.29 -0.87 -7.43
N VAL A 53 -8.29 -1.75 -7.28
CA VAL A 53 -7.09 -1.47 -6.47
C VAL A 53 -6.33 -0.29 -7.08
N GLN A 54 -6.17 -0.27 -8.40
CA GLN A 54 -5.49 0.82 -9.10
C GLN A 54 -6.21 2.15 -8.88
N SER A 55 -7.53 2.20 -9.05
CA SER A 55 -8.30 3.43 -8.81
C SER A 55 -8.19 3.94 -7.37
N ILE A 56 -8.15 3.05 -6.37
CA ILE A 56 -7.93 3.46 -4.97
C ILE A 56 -6.54 4.07 -4.79
N VAL A 57 -5.50 3.43 -5.35
CA VAL A 57 -4.12 3.88 -5.22
C VAL A 57 -3.89 5.22 -5.93
N GLU A 58 -4.45 5.38 -7.13
CA GLU A 58 -4.38 6.62 -7.90
C GLU A 58 -5.07 7.76 -7.15
N GLY A 59 -6.30 7.55 -6.66
CA GLY A 59 -7.01 8.57 -5.88
C GLY A 59 -6.26 9.01 -4.61
N LEU A 60 -5.63 8.06 -3.91
CA LEU A 60 -4.77 8.37 -2.75
C LEU A 60 -3.51 9.14 -3.17
N CYS A 61 -2.90 8.81 -4.30
CA CYS A 61 -1.69 9.49 -4.75
C CYS A 61 -1.98 10.91 -5.24
N ASP A 62 -3.08 11.11 -5.97
CA ASP A 62 -3.51 12.40 -6.51
C ASP A 62 -3.92 13.36 -5.40
N GLY A 63 -4.55 12.86 -4.33
CA GLY A 63 -4.87 13.65 -3.14
C GLY A 63 -3.65 14.08 -2.31
N HIS A 64 -2.51 13.40 -2.50
CA HIS A 64 -1.27 13.61 -1.73
C HIS A 64 -0.03 13.69 -2.64
N PRO A 65 0.07 14.72 -3.51
CA PRO A 65 1.16 14.85 -4.47
C PRO A 65 2.52 14.99 -3.75
N ILE A 66 3.55 14.36 -4.31
CA ILE A 66 4.92 14.36 -3.73
C ILE A 66 5.65 15.67 -4.01
N TYR A 67 5.41 16.24 -5.19
CA TYR A 67 5.98 17.51 -5.61
C TYR A 67 4.84 18.49 -5.88
N SER A 68 4.90 19.68 -5.28
CA SER A 68 4.02 20.78 -5.66
C SER A 68 4.32 21.18 -7.10
N GLU A 69 3.29 21.42 -7.91
CA GLU A 69 3.45 21.94 -9.28
C GLU A 69 4.40 23.14 -9.30
N GLY A 70 5.60 22.96 -9.85
CA GLY A 70 6.65 23.99 -9.84
C GLY A 70 8.08 23.49 -9.72
N ILE A 71 8.30 22.23 -9.34
CA ILE A 71 9.64 21.62 -9.36
C ILE A 71 9.74 20.75 -10.63
N LYS A 72 10.16 21.38 -11.73
CA LYS A 72 10.75 20.67 -12.88
C LYS A 72 12.23 20.40 -12.62
#